data_AF-W2S5F9-F1
#
_entry.id   AF-W2S5F9-F1
#
_cell.length_a   1.000
_cell.length_b   1.000
_cell.length_c   1.000
_cell.angle_alpha   90.00
_cell.angle_beta   90.00
_cell.angle_gamma   90.00
#
_symmetry.space_group_name_H-M   'P 1'
#
loop_
_entity.id
_entity.type
_entity.pdbx_description
1 polymer ?
#
loop_
_entity_poly.entity_id
_entity_poly.type
_entity_poly.pdbx_seq_one_letter_code
_entity_poly.pdbx_strand_id
1 'polypeptide(L)'
;MTPYNPTHYLLDRAQIHDTITKLYTLLDQHLWSRLASSEVFAPTFTVDYSSMFGGQPRETTPGQIVEQWRGMLEKWTGAVHALSGVLIEGLPLPSPLPLGALQGAARAGMGDEVAGGDVEETVTQEEDVTHAKVSSYVTVHIVKKGAEGGEQTSNGGMGAFEVVKLGVDECRGLYGEGWDGNRWRIKSMKPRVVWYEGNAEGILGVKGV
;
A
#
# COMPACT_ATOMS: atom_id res chain seq x y z
N MET A 1 -19.97 2.02 21.53
CA MET A 1 -18.95 1.98 20.47
C MET A 1 -17.81 2.85 20.92
N THR A 2 -16.65 2.25 21.20
CA THR A 2 -15.45 3.02 21.56
C THR A 2 -14.90 3.61 20.28
N PRO A 3 -14.65 4.93 20.25
CA PRO A 3 -14.20 5.58 19.04
C PRO A 3 -12.80 5.11 18.68
N TYR A 4 -12.58 4.92 17.38
CA TYR A 4 -11.27 4.56 16.86
C TYR A 4 -10.22 5.57 17.34
N ASN A 5 -9.23 5.07 18.08
CA ASN A 5 -8.24 5.90 18.73
C ASN A 5 -7.47 6.73 17.67
N PRO A 6 -7.31 8.06 17.84
CA PRO A 6 -6.53 8.89 16.92
C PRO A 6 -5.12 8.35 16.62
N THR A 7 -4.45 7.76 17.60
CA THR A 7 -3.13 7.14 17.42
C THR A 7 -3.22 5.91 16.53
N HIS A 8 -4.22 5.04 16.72
CA HIS A 8 -4.44 3.88 15.86
C HIS A 8 -4.81 4.29 14.43
N TYR A 9 -5.66 5.31 14.28
CA TYR A 9 -5.98 5.90 12.98
C TYR A 9 -4.72 6.39 12.25
N LEU A 10 -3.89 7.19 12.92
CA LEU A 10 -2.67 7.74 12.31
C LEU A 10 -1.66 6.65 11.98
N LEU A 11 -1.50 5.65 12.86
CA LEU A 11 -0.62 4.50 12.63
C LEU A 11 -1.09 3.67 11.44
N ASP A 12 -2.37 3.29 11.38
CA ASP A 12 -2.92 2.49 10.28
C ASP A 12 -2.86 3.27 8.96
N ARG A 13 -3.17 4.56 8.98
CA ARG A 13 -3.05 5.43 7.81
C ARG A 13 -1.60 5.47 7.30
N ALA A 14 -0.62 5.68 8.18
CA ALA A 14 0.79 5.69 7.81
C ALA A 14 1.26 4.33 7.26
N GLN A 15 0.89 3.24 7.93
CA GLN A 15 1.23 1.88 7.52
C GLN A 15 0.64 1.53 6.14
N ILE A 16 -0.59 1.92 5.84
CA ILE A 16 -1.20 1.72 4.52
C ILE A 16 -0.44 2.51 3.45
N HIS A 17 -0.10 3.77 3.72
CA HIS A 17 0.73 4.58 2.81
C HIS A 17 2.08 3.92 2.53
N ASP A 18 2.74 3.41 3.56
CA ASP A 18 4.02 2.70 3.41
C ASP A 18 3.87 1.44 2.58
N THR A 19 2.80 0.66 2.77
CA THR A 19 2.53 -0.56 1.99
C THR A 19 2.42 -0.26 0.50
N ILE A 20 1.66 0.78 0.12
CA ILE A 20 1.53 1.18 -1.30
C ILE A 20 2.83 1.78 -1.85
N THR A 21 3.56 2.53 -1.04
CA THR A 21 4.85 3.11 -1.45
C THR A 21 5.92 2.04 -1.66
N LYS A 22 5.97 1.04 -0.78
CA LYS A 22 6.87 -0.11 -0.89
C LYS A 22 6.63 -0.94 -2.14
N LEU A 23 5.37 -1.14 -2.56
CA LEU A 23 5.04 -1.85 -3.80
C LEU A 23 5.92 -1.37 -4.96
N TYR A 24 5.87 -0.06 -5.22
CA TYR A 24 6.57 0.55 -6.35
C TYR A 24 8.06 0.72 -6.08
N THR A 25 8.44 1.11 -4.87
CA THR A 25 9.85 1.32 -4.50
C THR A 25 10.67 0.04 -4.61
N LEU A 26 10.14 -1.08 -4.11
CA LEU A 26 10.82 -2.37 -4.17
C LEU A 26 10.81 -2.96 -5.59
N LEU A 27 9.72 -2.74 -6.35
CA LEU A 27 9.61 -3.15 -7.75
C LEU A 27 10.66 -2.45 -8.61
N ASP A 28 10.76 -1.12 -8.54
CA ASP A 28 11.67 -0.34 -9.39
C ASP A 28 13.15 -0.54 -9.02
N GLN A 29 13.44 -0.81 -7.74
CA GLN A 29 14.80 -1.14 -7.28
C GLN A 29 15.18 -2.62 -7.47
N HIS A 30 14.30 -3.42 -8.07
CA HIS A 30 14.52 -4.84 -8.30
C HIS A 30 14.82 -5.62 -7.01
N LEU A 31 14.24 -5.20 -5.88
CA LEU A 31 14.41 -5.85 -4.57
C LEU A 31 13.47 -7.06 -4.45
N TRP A 32 13.63 -8.01 -5.37
CA TRP A 32 12.72 -9.13 -5.59
C TRP A 32 12.47 -9.97 -4.35
N SER A 33 13.50 -10.29 -3.58
CA SER A 33 13.37 -11.08 -2.35
C SER A 33 12.49 -10.38 -1.30
N ARG A 34 12.55 -9.04 -1.23
CA ARG A 34 11.73 -8.24 -0.30
C ARG A 34 10.32 -8.02 -0.81
N LEU A 35 10.16 -7.83 -2.12
CA LEU A 35 8.84 -7.70 -2.73
C LEU A 35 8.08 -9.03 -2.70
N ALA A 36 8.79 -10.15 -2.89
CA ALA A 36 8.24 -11.51 -2.89
C ALA A 36 8.14 -12.14 -1.51
N SER A 37 8.80 -11.57 -0.48
CA SER A 37 8.63 -12.07 0.88
C SER A 37 7.20 -11.83 1.31
N SER A 38 6.85 -10.58 1.63
CA SER A 38 5.53 -10.25 2.16
C SER A 38 5.37 -8.81 2.63
N GLU A 39 6.34 -7.91 2.41
CA GLU A 39 6.25 -6.53 2.93
C GLU A 39 5.06 -5.76 2.36
N VAL A 40 4.50 -6.25 1.25
CA VAL A 40 3.50 -5.55 0.44
C VAL A 40 2.20 -6.33 0.34
N PHE A 41 2.25 -7.63 0.07
CA PHE A 41 1.09 -8.43 -0.32
C PHE A 41 0.60 -9.36 0.78
N ALA A 42 -0.70 -9.65 0.77
CA ALA A 42 -1.26 -10.73 1.55
C ALA A 42 -0.71 -12.08 1.02
N PRO A 43 -0.70 -13.16 1.83
CA PRO A 43 -0.21 -14.47 1.38
C PRO A 43 -0.84 -14.96 0.08
N THR A 44 -2.09 -14.55 -0.13
CA THR A 44 -2.83 -14.75 -1.36
C THR A 44 -3.66 -13.50 -1.63
N PHE A 45 -3.61 -13.00 -2.86
CA PHE A 45 -4.26 -11.75 -3.23
C PHE A 45 -4.71 -11.80 -4.70
N THR A 46 -5.61 -10.89 -5.06
CA THR A 46 -6.14 -10.79 -6.43
C THR A 46 -5.41 -9.71 -7.22
N VAL A 47 -5.00 -10.06 -8.44
CA VAL A 47 -4.55 -9.10 -9.46
C VAL A 47 -5.60 -9.01 -10.55
N ASP A 48 -6.05 -7.80 -10.84
CA ASP A 48 -6.94 -7.51 -11.96
C ASP A 48 -6.24 -6.60 -12.97
N TYR A 49 -5.66 -7.22 -13.99
CA TYR A 49 -5.10 -6.52 -15.15
C TYR A 49 -6.03 -6.53 -16.36
N SER A 50 -7.32 -6.81 -16.19
CA SER A 50 -8.28 -6.86 -17.30
C SER A 50 -8.32 -5.56 -18.11
N SER A 51 -8.12 -4.42 -17.46
CA SER A 51 -8.06 -3.11 -18.11
C SER A 51 -6.81 -2.89 -18.97
N MET A 52 -5.71 -3.60 -18.67
CA MET A 52 -4.40 -3.45 -19.32
C MET A 52 -4.14 -4.52 -20.38
N PHE A 53 -4.50 -5.78 -20.08
CA PHE A 53 -4.15 -6.94 -20.91
C PHE A 53 -5.37 -7.76 -21.36
N GLY A 54 -6.59 -7.32 -21.02
CA GLY A 54 -7.76 -8.18 -21.10
C GLY A 54 -7.69 -9.35 -20.10
N GLY A 55 -8.52 -10.36 -20.31
CA GLY A 55 -8.62 -11.50 -19.39
C GLY A 55 -9.50 -11.22 -18.17
N GLN A 56 -9.31 -12.02 -17.11
CA GLN A 56 -10.10 -11.96 -15.87
C GLN A 56 -9.20 -11.71 -14.66
N PRO A 57 -9.73 -11.12 -13.57
CA PRO A 57 -9.05 -11.09 -12.30
C PRO A 57 -8.58 -12.49 -11.91
N ARG A 58 -7.37 -12.60 -11.37
CA ARG A 58 -6.79 -13.87 -10.95
C ARG A 58 -6.24 -13.77 -9.53
N GLU A 59 -6.40 -14.85 -8.79
CA GLU A 59 -5.72 -15.03 -7.52
C GLU A 59 -4.26 -15.43 -7.76
N THR A 60 -3.36 -14.98 -6.89
CA THR A 60 -1.93 -15.26 -6.99
C THR A 60 -1.23 -15.11 -5.63
N THR A 61 0.04 -15.49 -5.60
CA THR A 61 0.93 -15.32 -4.44
C THR A 61 2.02 -14.27 -4.73
N PRO A 62 2.67 -13.73 -3.69
CA PRO A 62 3.77 -12.77 -3.86
C PRO A 62 4.90 -13.32 -4.75
N GLY A 63 5.29 -14.59 -4.56
CA GLY A 63 6.33 -15.20 -5.39
C GLY A 63 5.95 -15.29 -6.87
N GLN A 64 4.71 -15.68 -7.18
CA GLN A 64 4.23 -15.82 -8.56
C GLN A 64 4.16 -14.48 -9.29
N ILE A 65 3.62 -13.44 -8.63
CA ILE A 65 3.49 -12.12 -9.27
C ILE A 65 4.87 -11.48 -9.49
N VAL A 66 5.79 -11.64 -8.54
CA VAL A 66 7.12 -11.04 -8.63
C VAL A 66 7.93 -11.71 -9.73
N GLU A 67 7.84 -13.03 -9.87
CA GLU A 67 8.51 -13.72 -10.98
C GLU A 67 7.96 -13.27 -12.33
N GLN A 68 6.64 -13.09 -12.44
CA GLN A 68 6.03 -12.54 -13.65
C GLN A 68 6.57 -11.13 -13.96
N TRP A 69 6.61 -10.23 -12.97
CA TRP A 69 7.13 -8.87 -13.16
C TRP A 69 8.62 -8.87 -13.48
N ARG A 70 9.43 -9.68 -12.80
CA ARG A 70 10.86 -9.83 -13.07
C ARG A 70 11.13 -10.16 -14.53
N GLY A 71 10.46 -11.18 -15.07
CA GLY A 71 10.61 -11.56 -16.48
C GLY A 71 10.18 -10.47 -17.48
N MET A 72 9.31 -9.56 -17.06
CA MET A 72 8.93 -8.39 -17.86
C MET A 72 9.97 -7.27 -17.76
N LEU A 73 10.36 -6.87 -16.54
CA LEU A 73 11.27 -5.75 -16.30
C LEU A 73 12.71 -6.03 -16.76
N GLU A 74 13.15 -7.29 -16.84
CA GLU A 74 14.48 -7.64 -17.36
C GLU A 74 14.71 -7.18 -18.82
N LYS A 75 13.63 -7.01 -19.60
CA LYS A 75 13.66 -6.50 -20.97
C LYS A 75 13.86 -4.99 -21.03
N TRP A 76 13.78 -4.31 -19.90
CA TRP A 76 13.87 -2.85 -19.79
C TRP A 76 15.21 -2.46 -19.17
N THR A 77 15.70 -1.29 -19.55
CA THR A 77 16.87 -0.63 -18.94
C THR A 77 16.49 -0.03 -17.60
N GLY A 78 15.26 0.48 -17.48
CA GLY A 78 14.71 0.97 -16.22
C GLY A 78 13.20 1.21 -16.29
N ALA A 79 12.57 1.17 -15.13
CA ALA A 79 11.19 1.59 -14.93
C ALA A 79 11.10 2.40 -13.64
N VAL A 80 10.25 3.43 -13.64
CA VAL A 80 9.95 4.24 -12.46
C VAL A 80 8.45 4.44 -12.39
N HIS A 81 7.85 4.05 -11.27
CA HIS A 81 6.47 4.29 -10.91
C HIS A 81 6.40 5.50 -9.97
N ALA A 82 5.95 6.64 -10.50
CA ALA A 82 5.66 7.84 -9.74
C ALA A 82 4.25 7.75 -9.14
N LEU A 83 4.18 7.47 -7.85
CA LEU A 83 2.94 7.42 -7.06
C LEU A 83 2.53 8.83 -6.60
N SER A 84 1.25 9.17 -6.74
CA SER A 84 0.68 10.41 -6.19
C SER A 84 -0.77 10.22 -5.75
N GLY A 85 -1.30 11.16 -4.95
CA GLY A 85 -2.72 11.20 -4.60
C GLY A 85 -3.25 9.94 -3.91
N VAL A 86 -2.53 9.41 -2.92
CA VAL A 86 -2.97 8.24 -2.15
C VAL A 86 -4.13 8.64 -1.22
N LEU A 87 -5.32 8.14 -1.54
CA LEU A 87 -6.56 8.31 -0.78
C LEU A 87 -6.93 6.99 -0.12
N ILE A 88 -7.13 7.02 1.20
CA ILE A 88 -7.50 5.85 2.01
C ILE A 88 -8.95 6.01 2.46
N GLU A 89 -9.77 4.99 2.20
CA GLU A 89 -11.18 4.92 2.56
C GLU A 89 -11.44 3.70 3.45
N GLY A 90 -12.46 3.78 4.30
CA GLY A 90 -12.86 2.67 5.19
C GLY A 90 -12.20 2.65 6.57
N LEU A 91 -11.24 3.55 6.84
CA LEU A 91 -10.82 3.83 8.21
C LEU A 91 -11.89 4.71 8.88
N PRO A 92 -12.46 4.31 10.05
CA PRO A 92 -13.38 5.16 10.78
C PRO A 92 -12.69 6.47 11.17
N LEU A 93 -13.39 7.59 11.11
CA LEU A 93 -12.82 8.84 11.61
C LEU A 93 -12.66 8.72 13.13
N PRO A 94 -11.52 9.15 13.69
CA PRO A 94 -11.42 9.24 15.13
C PRO A 94 -12.48 10.21 15.61
N SER A 95 -13.14 9.91 16.73
CA SER A 95 -14.06 10.88 17.34
C SER A 95 -13.29 12.19 17.56
N PRO A 96 -13.92 13.36 17.32
CA PRO A 96 -13.28 14.61 17.62
C PRO A 96 -12.83 14.58 19.07
N LEU A 97 -11.56 14.93 19.31
CA LEU A 97 -11.04 15.07 20.66
C LEU A 97 -12.03 15.94 21.43
N PRO A 98 -12.47 15.53 22.64
CA PRO A 98 -13.31 16.40 23.43
C PRO A 98 -12.60 17.73 23.59
N LEU A 99 -13.30 18.85 23.35
CA LEU A 99 -12.74 20.20 23.36
C LEU A 99 -11.90 20.50 24.64
N GLY A 100 -12.20 19.80 25.74
CA GLY A 100 -11.47 19.87 27.01
C GLY A 100 -10.07 19.24 27.03
N ALA A 101 -9.77 18.27 26.15
CA ALA A 101 -8.44 17.64 26.07
C ALA A 101 -7.37 18.61 25.53
N LEU A 102 -7.76 19.52 24.62
CA LEU A 102 -6.90 20.58 24.12
C LEU A 102 -6.66 21.68 25.17
N GLN A 103 -7.61 21.89 26.10
CA GLN A 103 -7.43 22.84 27.21
C GLN A 103 -6.56 22.27 28.35
N GLY A 104 -6.55 20.95 28.55
CA GLY A 104 -5.70 20.29 29.55
C GLY A 104 -4.21 20.33 29.21
N ALA A 105 -3.85 20.12 27.94
CA ALA A 105 -2.47 20.18 27.49
C ALA A 105 -1.85 21.58 27.61
N ALA A 106 -2.67 22.64 27.53
CA ALA A 106 -2.23 24.02 27.75
C ALA A 106 -2.02 24.37 29.24
N ARG A 107 -2.61 23.61 30.18
CA ARG A 107 -2.50 23.85 31.63
C ARG A 107 -1.39 23.05 32.32
N ALA A 108 -0.93 21.95 31.72
CA ALA A 108 0.14 21.12 32.28
C ALA A 108 1.54 21.79 32.28
N GLY A 109 1.66 23.03 31.80
CA GLY A 109 2.88 23.85 31.88
C GLY A 109 3.10 24.60 33.21
N MET A 110 2.18 24.50 34.17
CA MET A 110 2.36 25.04 35.52
C MET A 110 1.98 23.99 36.55
N GLY A 111 2.99 23.49 37.26
CA GLY A 111 2.91 22.30 38.10
C GLY A 111 1.92 22.41 39.26
N ASP A 112 1.35 21.26 39.61
CA ASP A 112 1.33 20.76 40.98
C ASP A 112 1.09 19.23 40.95
N GLU A 113 1.61 18.53 41.95
CA GLU A 113 1.48 17.08 42.13
C GLU A 113 0.01 16.64 42.19
N VAL A 114 -0.34 15.54 41.49
CA VAL A 114 -1.62 14.85 41.69
C VAL A 114 -1.38 13.38 41.99
N ALA A 115 -1.91 12.97 43.14
CA ALA A 115 -1.84 11.66 43.76
C ALA A 115 -2.33 10.52 42.85
N GLY A 116 -1.68 9.36 43.03
CA GLY A 116 -2.03 8.11 42.37
C GLY A 116 -3.44 7.64 42.74
N GLY A 117 -4.29 7.54 41.73
CA GLY A 117 -5.48 6.71 41.75
C GLY A 117 -5.35 5.69 40.63
N ASP A 118 -5.44 4.41 40.98
CA ASP A 118 -5.45 3.31 40.03
C ASP A 118 -6.68 3.46 39.12
N VAL A 119 -6.45 3.93 37.90
CA VAL A 119 -7.48 3.91 36.85
C VAL A 119 -7.53 2.47 36.36
N GLU A 120 -8.55 1.75 36.82
CA GLU A 120 -8.90 0.43 36.31
C GLU A 120 -9.23 0.58 34.81
N GLU A 121 -8.26 0.24 33.95
CA GLU A 121 -8.34 0.36 32.51
C GLU A 121 -9.41 -0.60 32.01
N THR A 122 -10.63 -0.08 31.83
CA THR A 122 -11.74 -0.85 31.28
C THR A 122 -11.44 -1.08 29.80
N VAL A 123 -10.80 -2.21 29.49
CA VAL A 123 -10.51 -2.64 28.11
C VAL A 123 -11.85 -2.95 27.42
N THR A 124 -12.46 -1.93 26.83
CA THR A 124 -13.58 -2.10 25.92
C THR A 124 -13.05 -2.42 24.53
N GLN A 125 -13.46 -3.56 23.96
CA GLN A 125 -13.07 -4.00 22.61
C GLN A 125 -13.25 -2.86 21.59
N GLU A 126 -12.13 -2.41 21.02
CA GLU A 126 -12.13 -1.64 19.78
C GLU A 126 -12.72 -2.52 18.67
N GLU A 127 -13.55 -1.94 17.79
CA GLU A 127 -13.82 -2.60 16.51
C GLU A 127 -12.49 -2.68 15.76
N ASP A 128 -11.96 -3.90 15.61
CA ASP A 128 -10.72 -4.12 14.89
C ASP A 128 -10.92 -3.75 13.42
N VAL A 129 -10.39 -2.59 13.03
CA VAL A 129 -10.33 -2.18 11.64
C VAL A 129 -9.42 -3.15 10.90
N THR A 130 -10.02 -4.02 10.09
CA THR A 130 -9.33 -5.12 9.41
C THR A 130 -9.14 -4.89 7.92
N HIS A 131 -9.85 -3.93 7.32
CA HIS A 131 -9.84 -3.71 5.87
C HIS A 131 -9.94 -2.21 5.56
N ALA A 132 -9.32 -1.81 4.44
CA ALA A 132 -9.46 -0.47 3.88
C ALA A 132 -9.35 -0.53 2.35
N LYS A 133 -9.85 0.50 1.68
CA LYS A 133 -9.68 0.72 0.24
C LYS A 133 -8.68 1.84 0.03
N VAL A 134 -7.86 1.71 -1.00
CA VAL A 134 -6.89 2.72 -1.37
C VAL A 134 -7.01 3.01 -2.84
N SER A 135 -7.10 4.29 -3.19
CA SER A 135 -6.96 4.77 -4.56
C SER A 135 -5.71 5.62 -4.66
N SER A 136 -4.98 5.52 -5.76
CA SER A 136 -3.83 6.38 -6.04
C SER A 136 -3.70 6.65 -7.52
N TYR A 137 -3.04 7.75 -7.87
CA TYR A 137 -2.55 7.97 -9.21
C TYR A 137 -1.15 7.38 -9.36
N VAL A 138 -0.90 6.79 -10.53
CA VAL A 138 0.40 6.21 -10.87
C VAL A 138 0.76 6.63 -12.27
N THR A 139 1.94 7.22 -12.42
CA THR A 139 2.59 7.44 -13.71
C THR A 139 3.79 6.53 -13.81
N VAL A 140 3.94 5.83 -14.92
CA VAL A 140 5.05 4.90 -15.14
C VAL A 140 5.89 5.41 -16.30
N HIS A 141 7.19 5.56 -16.08
CA HIS A 141 8.18 5.86 -17.10
C HIS A 141 9.06 4.64 -17.31
N ILE A 142 9.19 4.19 -18.56
CA ILE A 142 9.92 2.98 -18.93
C ILE A 142 10.95 3.33 -19.99
N VAL A 143 12.17 2.81 -19.83
CA VAL A 143 13.23 2.82 -20.83
C VAL A 143 13.50 1.39 -21.26
N LYS A 144 13.24 1.06 -22.53
CA LYS A 144 13.39 -0.28 -23.10
C LYS A 144 14.81 -0.51 -23.62
N LYS A 145 15.30 -1.76 -23.55
CA LYS A 145 16.60 -2.13 -24.14
C LYS A 145 16.46 -2.30 -25.65
N GLY A 146 17.26 -1.55 -26.43
CA GLY A 146 17.42 -1.78 -27.88
C GLY A 146 16.14 -1.65 -28.70
N ALA A 147 15.19 -0.80 -28.28
CA ALA A 147 13.89 -0.70 -28.94
C ALA A 147 13.96 0.15 -30.22
N GLU A 148 13.50 -0.44 -31.33
CA GLU A 148 13.24 0.27 -32.58
C GLU A 148 12.03 1.20 -32.40
N GLY A 149 12.10 2.45 -32.89
CA GLY A 149 11.02 3.44 -32.71
C GLY A 149 11.06 4.26 -31.42
N GLY A 150 12.15 4.18 -30.64
CA GLY A 150 12.39 5.00 -29.44
C GLY A 150 12.40 4.18 -28.15
N GLU A 151 13.32 4.52 -27.25
CA GLU A 151 13.57 3.75 -26.03
C GLU A 151 12.55 4.05 -24.92
N GLN A 152 11.89 5.20 -24.96
CA GLN A 152 11.04 5.67 -23.86
C GLN A 152 9.56 5.46 -24.11
N THR A 153 8.85 5.15 -23.03
CA THR A 153 7.39 5.09 -23.01
C THR A 153 6.90 5.51 -21.65
N SER A 154 5.82 6.27 -21.64
CA SER A 154 5.17 6.70 -20.42
C SER A 154 3.69 6.33 -20.46
N ASN A 155 3.15 6.03 -19.29
CA ASN A 155 1.71 5.88 -19.14
C ASN A 155 1.27 6.39 -17.77
N GLY A 156 -0.03 6.60 -17.63
CA GLY A 156 -0.55 6.97 -16.34
C GLY A 156 -2.02 6.63 -16.16
N GLY A 157 -2.40 6.49 -14.91
CA GLY A 157 -3.74 6.10 -14.54
C GLY A 157 -3.92 6.01 -13.04
N MET A 158 -4.84 5.13 -12.64
CA MET A 158 -5.24 4.97 -11.25
C MET A 158 -4.97 3.55 -10.78
N GLY A 159 -4.33 3.39 -9.63
CA GLY A 159 -4.29 2.15 -8.88
C GLY A 159 -5.48 2.10 -7.91
N ALA A 160 -6.29 1.06 -7.98
CA ALA A 160 -7.29 0.74 -6.97
C ALA A 160 -6.83 -0.49 -6.19
N PHE A 161 -6.81 -0.40 -4.86
CA PHE A 161 -6.34 -1.45 -3.97
C PHE A 161 -7.35 -1.71 -2.87
N GLU A 162 -7.41 -2.97 -2.46
CA GLU A 162 -7.99 -3.34 -1.17
C GLU A 162 -6.85 -3.86 -0.29
N VAL A 163 -6.78 -3.36 0.95
CA VAL A 163 -5.77 -3.76 1.92
C VAL A 163 -6.44 -4.41 3.12
N VAL A 164 -5.75 -5.40 3.69
CA VAL A 164 -6.15 -6.14 4.87
C VAL A 164 -5.11 -5.97 5.98
N LYS A 165 -5.57 -5.86 7.22
CA LYS A 165 -4.73 -5.81 8.42
C LYS A 165 -4.63 -7.21 9.00
N LEU A 166 -3.45 -7.80 8.94
CA LEU A 166 -3.19 -9.14 9.48
C LEU A 166 -3.03 -9.10 11.00
N GLY A 167 -3.17 -10.24 11.67
CA GLY A 167 -2.89 -10.36 13.11
C GLY A 167 -1.40 -10.20 13.42
N VAL A 168 -1.04 -9.78 14.64
CA VAL A 168 0.38 -9.65 15.04
C VAL A 168 1.08 -11.01 14.99
N ASP A 169 0.46 -12.06 15.53
CA ASP A 169 1.05 -13.40 15.54
C ASP A 169 1.08 -14.01 14.13
N GLU A 170 0.10 -13.68 13.28
CA GLU A 170 0.12 -14.02 11.86
C GLU A 170 1.31 -13.36 11.15
N CYS A 171 1.52 -12.05 11.36
CA CYS A 171 2.69 -11.36 10.82
C CYS A 171 4.00 -11.96 11.33
N ARG A 172 4.13 -12.25 12.62
CA ARG A 172 5.33 -12.89 13.19
C ARG A 172 5.56 -14.28 12.61
N GLY A 173 4.51 -15.09 12.48
CA GLY A 173 4.60 -16.43 11.92
C GLY A 173 4.98 -16.43 10.45
N LEU A 174 4.45 -15.48 9.67
CA LEU A 174 4.75 -15.37 8.25
C LEU A 174 6.11 -14.72 7.97
N TYR A 175 6.53 -13.74 8.77
CA TYR A 175 7.62 -12.81 8.42
C TYR A 175 8.83 -12.88 9.36
N GLY A 176 8.67 -13.52 10.52
CA GLY A 176 9.74 -13.74 11.50
C GLY A 176 10.40 -12.45 11.98
N GLU A 177 11.71 -12.51 12.22
CA GLU A 177 12.54 -11.39 12.69
C GLU A 177 12.69 -10.25 11.67
N GLY A 178 12.34 -10.49 10.40
CA GLY A 178 12.39 -9.48 9.33
C GLY A 178 11.16 -8.59 9.27
N TRP A 179 10.17 -8.78 10.15
CA TRP A 179 8.95 -7.98 10.16
C TRP A 179 9.19 -6.56 10.70
N ASP A 180 8.77 -5.57 9.93
CA ASP A 180 8.91 -4.14 10.24
C ASP A 180 7.80 -3.56 11.14
N GLY A 181 6.92 -4.41 11.68
CA GLY A 181 5.79 -3.99 12.51
C GLY A 181 4.56 -3.50 11.72
N ASN A 182 4.64 -3.36 10.38
CA ASN A 182 3.50 -2.98 9.56
C ASN A 182 2.58 -4.18 9.34
N ARG A 183 1.30 -4.06 9.67
CA ARG A 183 0.30 -5.14 9.58
C ARG A 183 -0.53 -5.13 8.29
N TRP A 184 -0.45 -4.06 7.49
CA TRP A 184 -1.31 -3.85 6.33
C TRP A 184 -0.73 -4.44 5.06
N ARG A 185 -1.54 -5.20 4.33
CA ARG A 185 -1.14 -5.94 3.12
C ARG A 185 -2.14 -5.77 2.00
N ILE A 186 -1.66 -5.68 0.77
CA ILE A 186 -2.50 -5.63 -0.44
C ILE A 186 -3.18 -6.99 -0.60
N LYS A 187 -4.52 -6.99 -0.55
CA LYS A 187 -5.39 -8.14 -0.79
C LYS A 187 -5.97 -8.15 -2.21
N SER A 188 -6.09 -6.98 -2.83
CA SER A 188 -6.50 -6.82 -4.21
C SER A 188 -5.79 -5.63 -4.84
N MET A 189 -5.39 -5.74 -6.10
CA MET A 189 -4.92 -4.61 -6.90
C MET A 189 -5.51 -4.63 -8.30
N LYS A 190 -5.95 -3.45 -8.75
CA LYS A 190 -6.54 -3.20 -10.04
C LYS A 190 -6.02 -1.87 -10.59
N PRO A 191 -4.92 -1.86 -11.34
CA PRO A 191 -4.54 -0.68 -12.10
C PRO A 191 -5.53 -0.46 -13.24
N ARG A 192 -5.75 0.81 -13.55
CA ARG A 192 -6.49 1.27 -14.71
C ARG A 192 -5.66 2.33 -15.41
N VAL A 193 -5.14 2.00 -16.58
CA VAL A 193 -4.39 2.97 -17.38
C VAL A 193 -5.37 3.87 -18.14
N VAL A 194 -5.09 5.17 -18.13
CA VAL A 194 -5.97 6.21 -18.69
C VAL A 194 -5.34 6.87 -19.91
N TRP A 195 -4.01 6.95 -19.96
CA TRP A 195 -3.29 7.53 -21.09
C TRP A 195 -1.96 6.82 -21.34
N TYR A 196 -1.46 6.96 -22.56
CA TYR A 196 -0.18 6.43 -23.04
C TYR A 196 0.54 7.47 -23.89
N GLU A 197 1.88 7.44 -23.83
CA GLU A 197 2.76 8.26 -24.65
C GLU A 197 4.02 7.48 -25.02
N GLY A 198 4.48 7.63 -26.27
CA GLY A 198 5.69 6.99 -26.79
C GLY A 198 5.44 5.59 -27.34
N ASN A 199 6.52 4.81 -27.45
CA ASN A 199 6.49 3.51 -28.13
C ASN A 199 5.88 2.42 -27.23
N ALA A 200 4.58 2.18 -27.32
CA ALA A 200 3.91 1.14 -26.51
C ALA A 200 4.30 -0.32 -26.86
N GLU A 201 5.06 -0.54 -27.93
CA GLU A 201 5.46 -1.87 -28.36
C GLU A 201 6.29 -2.58 -27.27
N GLY A 202 5.88 -3.79 -26.92
CA GLY A 202 6.58 -4.64 -25.95
C GLY A 202 6.32 -4.32 -24.48
N ILE A 203 5.60 -3.25 -24.14
CA ILE A 203 5.22 -2.94 -22.74
C ILE A 203 3.87 -3.57 -22.40
N LEU A 204 3.01 -3.79 -23.40
CA LEU A 204 1.62 -4.23 -23.18
C LEU A 204 1.06 -5.20 -24.23
N GLY A 205 1.89 -5.71 -25.15
CA GLY A 205 1.37 -6.40 -26.33
C GLY A 205 0.51 -5.52 -27.26
N VAL A 206 0.43 -4.21 -26.99
CA VAL A 206 -0.20 -3.22 -27.85
C VAL A 206 0.74 -2.99 -29.03
N LYS A 207 0.33 -3.45 -30.22
CA LYS A 207 0.95 -3.02 -31.48
C LYS A 207 0.58 -1.56 -31.72
N GLY A 208 1.56 -0.78 -32.20
CA GLY A 208 1.51 0.68 -32.31
C GLY A 208 0.14 1.26 -32.69
N VAL A 209 -0.22 2.32 -31.97
CA VAL A 209 -1.32 3.22 -32.32
C VAL A 209 -0.84 4.18 -33.39
#